data_AF-A0A5P6PA26-F1
#
_entry.id   AF-A0A5P6PA26-F1
#
_cell.length_a   1.000
_cell.length_b   1.000
_cell.length_c   1.000
_cell.angle_alpha   90.00
_cell.angle_beta   90.00
_cell.angle_gamma   90.00
#
_symmetry.space_group_name_H-M   'P 1'
#
loop_
_entity.id
_entity.type
_entity.pdbx_description
1 polymer ?
#
loop_
_entity_poly.entity_id
_entity_poly.type
_entity_poly.pdbx_seq_one_letter_code
_entity_poly.pdbx_strand_id
1 'polypeptide(L)'
;MFQKPPAPEQYDTLADTSGYAKPTEDFGEVTIGDPLENLQKLRQMLIDKRRYLAQDAMIYPVVFLGRAQDIADVQNLLNSLEQAITHEQALRSS
;
A
#
# COMPACT_ATOMS: atom_id res chain seq x y z
N MET A 1 11.28 -28.34 26.15
CA MET A 1 12.72 -28.39 25.79
C MET A 1 12.99 -27.23 24.84
N PHE A 2 13.84 -26.28 25.22
CA PHE A 2 14.24 -25.18 24.34
C PHE A 2 15.23 -25.75 23.30
N GLN A 3 14.78 -25.89 22.06
CA GLN A 3 15.69 -26.20 20.96
C GLN A 3 16.63 -25.01 20.79
N LYS A 4 17.94 -25.30 20.85
CA LYS A 4 18.98 -24.30 20.61
C LYS A 4 18.80 -23.77 19.18
N PRO A 5 18.81 -22.44 18.98
CA PRO A 5 18.67 -21.89 17.63
C PRO A 5 19.79 -22.44 16.73
N PRO A 6 19.50 -22.63 15.43
CA PRO A 6 20.46 -23.15 14.46
C PRO A 6 21.72 -22.28 14.41
N ALA A 7 22.84 -22.88 14.01
CA ALA A 7 24.09 -22.16 13.84
C ALA A 7 23.93 -21.05 12.79
N PRO A 8 24.61 -19.89 12.93
CA PRO A 8 24.43 -18.74 12.04
C PRO A 8 24.70 -19.06 10.56
N GLU A 9 25.61 -20.01 10.29
CA GLU A 9 25.96 -20.49 8.95
C GLU A 9 24.86 -21.32 8.30
N GLN A 10 23.93 -21.86 9.09
CA GLN A 10 22.77 -22.64 8.66
C GLN A 10 21.48 -21.82 8.68
N TYR A 11 21.55 -20.55 9.09
CA TYR A 11 20.40 -19.67 9.15
C TYR A 11 20.12 -19.11 7.76
N ASP A 12 19.19 -19.76 7.07
CA ASP A 12 18.72 -19.32 5.76
C ASP A 12 17.82 -18.08 5.93
N THR A 13 18.44 -16.91 5.90
CA THR A 13 17.74 -15.63 5.96
C THR A 13 16.75 -15.46 4.81
N LEU A 14 16.99 -16.09 3.65
CA LEU A 14 16.08 -16.01 2.50
C LEU A 14 14.83 -16.84 2.75
N ALA A 15 14.96 -18.04 3.34
CA ALA A 15 13.81 -18.85 3.73
C ALA A 15 12.92 -18.14 4.76
N ASP A 16 13.51 -17.56 5.81
CA ASP A 16 12.75 -16.85 6.85
C ASP A 16 12.13 -15.53 6.35
N THR A 17 12.78 -14.83 5.42
CA THR A 17 12.22 -13.60 4.82
C THR A 17 11.20 -13.86 3.71
N SER A 18 11.26 -15.03 3.07
CA SER A 18 10.28 -15.43 2.04
C SER A 18 8.86 -15.56 2.60
N GLY A 19 8.71 -15.86 3.89
CA GLY A 19 7.43 -15.90 4.59
C GLY A 19 6.73 -14.53 4.66
N TYR A 20 7.51 -13.45 4.75
CA TYR A 20 7.01 -12.06 4.70
C TYR A 20 6.79 -11.56 3.27
N ALA A 21 7.39 -12.21 2.28
CA ALA A 21 7.21 -11.95 0.86
C ALA A 21 6.10 -12.82 0.24
N LYS A 22 5.33 -13.57 1.05
CA LYS A 22 4.08 -14.15 0.54
C LYS A 22 3.24 -12.99 0.00
N PRO A 23 2.69 -13.09 -1.22
CA PRO A 23 1.64 -12.19 -1.64
C PRO A 23 0.57 -12.29 -0.55
N THR A 24 0.41 -11.22 0.22
CA THR A 24 -0.72 -11.12 1.12
C THR A 24 -1.96 -11.33 0.24
N GLU A 25 -2.73 -12.36 0.57
CA GLU A 25 -4.11 -12.55 0.09
C GLU A 25 -5.01 -11.33 0.43
N ASP A 26 -4.45 -10.23 0.97
CA ASP A 26 -5.05 -8.89 1.09
C ASP A 26 -5.37 -8.25 -0.27
N PHE A 27 -4.78 -8.72 -1.37
CA PHE A 27 -5.38 -8.49 -2.68
C PHE A 27 -6.38 -9.61 -2.90
N GLY A 28 -7.58 -9.45 -2.35
CA GLY A 28 -8.68 -10.40 -2.50
C GLY A 28 -8.93 -10.81 -3.94
N GLU A 29 -9.69 -11.89 -4.11
CA GLU A 29 -10.11 -12.49 -5.39
C GLU A 29 -10.13 -11.45 -6.52
N VAL A 30 -9.31 -11.65 -7.58
CA VAL A 30 -9.27 -10.80 -8.78
C VAL A 30 -10.61 -10.95 -9.50
N THR A 31 -11.61 -10.33 -8.92
CA THR A 31 -12.87 -10.03 -9.55
C THR A 31 -12.48 -9.07 -10.66
N ILE A 32 -12.73 -9.47 -11.90
CA ILE A 32 -12.80 -8.54 -13.03
C ILE A 32 -14.04 -7.68 -12.77
N GLY A 33 -13.96 -6.84 -11.73
CA GLY A 33 -14.96 -5.88 -11.35
C GLY A 33 -14.89 -4.68 -12.29
N ASP A 34 -15.90 -3.84 -12.21
CA ASP A 34 -15.95 -2.60 -12.97
C ASP A 34 -14.62 -1.82 -12.78
N PRO A 35 -13.86 -1.55 -13.86
CA PRO A 35 -12.60 -0.81 -13.78
C PRO A 35 -12.74 0.54 -13.08
N LEU A 36 -13.86 1.25 -13.29
CA LEU A 36 -14.12 2.53 -12.66
C LEU A 36 -14.36 2.37 -11.15
N GLU A 37 -15.07 1.33 -10.75
CA GLU A 37 -15.29 1.02 -9.34
C GLU A 37 -13.97 0.67 -8.63
N ASN A 38 -13.09 -0.08 -9.31
CA ASN A 38 -11.77 -0.41 -8.79
C ASN A 38 -10.89 0.85 -8.60
N LEU A 39 -10.91 1.78 -9.55
CA LEU A 39 -10.20 3.05 -9.42
C LEU A 39 -10.78 3.91 -8.29
N GLN A 40 -12.10 3.94 -8.11
CA GLN A 40 -12.75 4.64 -6.99
C GLN A 40 -12.40 4.03 -5.63
N LYS A 41 -12.39 2.69 -5.52
CA LYS A 41 -11.93 1.98 -4.31
C LYS A 41 -10.47 2.30 -3.99
N LEU A 42 -9.59 2.24 -4.99
CA LEU A 42 -8.18 2.58 -4.82
C LEU A 42 -7.99 4.01 -4.35
N ARG A 43 -8.78 4.96 -4.89
CA ARG A 43 -8.75 6.37 -4.47
C ARG A 43 -9.11 6.51 -3.00
N GLN A 44 -10.16 5.82 -2.55
CA GLN A 44 -10.57 5.85 -1.15
C GLN A 44 -9.47 5.29 -0.23
N MET A 45 -8.86 4.15 -0.59
CA MET A 45 -7.76 3.56 0.16
C MET A 45 -6.56 4.50 0.29
N LEU A 46 -6.18 5.21 -0.79
CA LEU A 46 -5.08 6.17 -0.78
C LEU A 46 -5.39 7.40 0.07
N ILE A 47 -6.64 7.90 0.06
CA ILE A 47 -7.06 9.00 0.94
C ILE A 47 -6.93 8.59 2.41
N ASP A 48 -7.38 7.39 2.75
CA ASP A 48 -7.32 6.90 4.12
C ASP A 48 -5.87 6.64 4.56
N LYS A 49 -5.02 6.11 3.68
CA LYS A 49 -3.57 6.00 3.91
C LYS A 49 -2.95 7.38 4.18
N ARG A 50 -3.27 8.40 3.38
CA ARG A 50 -2.76 9.77 3.58
C ARG A 50 -3.17 10.32 4.96
N ARG A 51 -4.42 10.08 5.38
CA ARG A 51 -4.93 10.50 6.70
C ARG A 51 -4.19 9.79 7.83
N TYR A 52 -3.96 8.48 7.68
CA TYR A 52 -3.20 7.70 8.65
C TYR A 52 -1.77 8.23 8.79
N LEU A 53 -1.08 8.48 7.67
CA LEU A 53 0.28 9.05 7.69
C LEU A 53 0.34 10.43 8.35
N ALA A 54 -0.68 11.27 8.15
CA ALA A 54 -0.79 12.57 8.80
C ALA A 54 -0.97 12.42 10.32
N GLN A 55 -1.81 11.49 10.76
CA GLN A 55 -1.98 11.19 12.19
C GLN A 55 -0.68 10.66 12.79
N ASP A 56 0.01 9.75 12.10
CA ASP A 56 1.29 9.17 12.53
C ASP A 56 2.36 10.26 12.70
N ALA A 57 2.43 11.22 11.77
CA ALA A 57 3.34 12.37 11.85
C ALA A 57 3.02 13.31 13.04
N MET A 58 1.75 13.43 13.42
CA MET A 58 1.32 14.22 14.58
C MET A 58 1.63 13.51 15.91
N ILE A 59 1.51 12.18 15.95
CA ILE A 59 1.73 11.38 17.16
C ILE A 59 3.22 11.18 17.41
N TYR A 60 4.01 10.96 16.36
CA TYR A 60 5.44 10.62 16.47
C TYR A 60 6.31 11.65 15.74
N PRO A 61 6.85 12.66 16.45
CA PRO A 61 7.69 13.69 15.83
C PRO A 61 8.93 13.15 15.10
N VAL A 62 9.45 12.00 15.54
CA VAL A 62 10.64 11.36 14.94
C VAL A 62 10.41 10.91 13.48
N VAL A 63 9.16 10.60 13.09
CA VAL A 63 8.84 10.16 11.72
C VAL A 63 8.31 11.31 10.85
N PHE A 64 8.18 12.52 11.39
CA PHE A 64 7.51 13.64 10.71
C PHE A 64 8.05 13.90 9.30
N LEU A 65 9.38 13.99 9.14
CA LEU A 65 9.99 14.29 7.84
C LEU A 65 9.73 13.16 6.82
N GLY A 66 9.86 11.89 7.25
CA GLY A 66 9.56 10.74 6.41
C GLY A 66 8.09 10.70 6.00
N ARG A 67 7.18 10.98 6.95
CA ARG A 67 5.74 11.05 6.68
C ARG A 67 5.34 12.20 5.78
N ALA A 68 6.02 13.35 5.87
CA ALA A 68 5.79 14.45 4.96
C ALA A 68 6.10 14.05 3.51
N GLN A 69 7.19 13.31 3.30
CA GLN A 69 7.53 12.76 1.98
C GLN A 69 6.51 11.71 1.52
N ASP A 70 6.18 10.73 2.38
CA ASP A 70 5.17 9.70 2.06
C ASP A 70 3.82 10.32 1.68
N ILE A 71 3.39 11.38 2.38
CA ILE A 71 2.14 12.11 2.10
C ILE A 71 2.21 12.81 0.75
N ALA A 72 3.34 13.42 0.40
CA ALA A 72 3.54 14.06 -0.91
C ALA A 72 3.47 13.03 -2.05
N ASP A 73 4.08 11.87 -1.86
CA ASP A 73 4.06 10.79 -2.85
C ASP A 73 2.65 10.21 -3.03
N VAL A 74 1.93 10.00 -1.93
CA VAL A 74 0.51 9.60 -1.98
C VAL A 74 -0.34 10.67 -2.67
N GLN A 75 -0.07 11.95 -2.48
CA GLN A 75 -0.78 13.02 -3.17
C GLN A 75 -0.56 12.98 -4.69
N ASN A 76 0.67 12.72 -5.14
CA ASN A 76 0.98 12.59 -6.57
C ASN A 76 0.24 11.40 -7.20
N LEU A 77 0.16 10.28 -6.47
CA LEU A 77 -0.61 9.11 -6.89
C LEU A 77 -2.12 9.42 -6.97
N LEU A 78 -2.67 10.13 -5.98
CA LEU A 78 -4.08 10.55 -6.00
C LEU A 78 -4.39 11.44 -7.21
N ASN A 79 -3.53 12.41 -7.51
CA ASN A 79 -3.70 13.27 -8.69
C ASN A 79 -3.72 12.47 -10.00
N SER A 80 -2.81 11.50 -10.13
CA SER A 80 -2.73 10.63 -11.30
C SER A 80 -3.96 9.72 -11.43
N LEU A 81 -4.46 9.22 -10.29
CA LEU A 81 -5.64 8.37 -10.23
C LEU A 81 -6.92 9.15 -10.59
N GLU A 82 -7.03 10.41 -10.17
CA GLU A 82 -8.17 11.25 -10.55
C GLU A 82 -8.21 11.49 -12.06
N GLN A 83 -7.06 11.70 -12.72
CA GLN A 83 -6.99 11.79 -14.18
C GLN A 83 -7.46 10.50 -14.86
N ALA A 84 -7.03 9.33 -14.35
CA ALA A 84 -7.45 8.03 -14.87
C ALA A 84 -8.97 7.80 -14.70
N ILE A 85 -9.53 8.16 -13.53
CA ILE A 85 -10.97 8.08 -13.28
C ILE A 85 -11.74 8.97 -14.25
N THR A 86 -11.30 10.21 -14.46
CA THR A 86 -11.94 11.12 -15.43
C THR A 86 -11.88 10.58 -16.85
N HIS A 87 -10.76 9.98 -17.25
CA HIS A 87 -10.62 9.35 -18.56
C HIS A 87 -11.60 8.17 -18.74
N GLU A 88 -11.68 7.27 -17.76
CA GLU A 88 -12.63 6.14 -17.78
C GLU A 88 -14.09 6.60 -17.79
N GLN A 89 -14.43 7.67 -17.05
CA GLN A 89 -15.76 8.26 -17.08
C GLN A 89 -16.11 8.82 -18.46
N ALA A 90 -15.17 9.51 -19.11
CA ALA A 90 -15.36 10.08 -20.44
C ALA A 90 -15.55 8.99 -21.52
N LEU A 91 -14.81 7.87 -21.42
CA LEU A 91 -14.97 6.72 -22.30
C LEU A 91 -16.36 6.07 -22.20
N ARG A 92 -17.00 6.14 -21.04
CA ARG A 92 -18.35 5.57 -20.82
C ARG A 92 -19.49 6.47 -21.30
N SER A 93 -19.23 7.77 -21.38
CA SER A 93 -20.20 8.76 -21.84
C SER A 93 -20.15 9.02 -23.35
N SER A 94 -19.22 8.38 -24.07
CA SER A 94 -19.03 8.48 -25.52
C SER A 94 -19.67 7.29 -26.23
#